data_AF-A0A958ZLV0-F1
#
_entry.id   AF-A0A958ZLV0-F1
#
_cell.length_a   1.000
_cell.length_b   1.000
_cell.length_c   1.000
_cell.angle_alpha   90.00
_cell.angle_beta   90.00
_cell.angle_gamma   90.00
#
_symmetry.space_group_name_H-M   'P 1'
#
loop_
_entity.id
_entity.type
_entity.pdbx_description
1 polymer ?
#
loop_
_entity_poly.entity_id
_entity_poly.type
_entity_poly.pdbx_seq_one_letter_code
_entity_poly.pdbx_strand_id
1 'polypeptide(L)'
;MNLKKAPQVDMEKRKSLFFQIGLLFSLAVVLIAFEWKQYDLSTASLGSLQVENEEEELIPITQSTPPPPPPPPPPQTTVIEIVEDEKKKE
;
A
#
# COMPACT_ATOMS: atom_id res chain seq x y z
N MET A 1 61.28 -32.87 -36.20
CA MET A 1 60.64 -31.78 -35.43
C MET A 1 60.46 -30.59 -36.35
N ASN A 2 59.22 -30.29 -36.76
CA ASN A 2 58.95 -29.21 -37.71
C ASN A 2 58.91 -27.86 -36.99
N LEU A 3 60.06 -27.19 -36.92
CA LEU A 3 60.18 -25.85 -36.38
C LEU A 3 59.78 -24.82 -37.46
N LYS A 4 58.47 -24.65 -37.72
CA LYS A 4 57.98 -23.64 -38.68
C LYS A 4 56.66 -22.96 -38.29
N LYS A 5 56.42 -22.78 -37.00
CA LYS A 5 55.41 -21.82 -36.50
C LYS A 5 56.18 -20.85 -35.61
N ALA A 6 56.25 -19.60 -36.04
CA ALA A 6 56.92 -18.55 -35.29
C ALA A 6 56.20 -18.41 -33.92
N PRO A 7 56.87 -18.66 -32.78
CA PRO A 7 56.22 -18.68 -31.45
C PRO A 7 55.69 -17.31 -31.03
N GLN A 8 56.08 -16.24 -31.73
CA GLN A 8 55.53 -14.89 -31.56
C GLN A 8 54.06 -14.74 -32.01
N VAL A 9 53.54 -15.66 -32.84
CA VAL A 9 52.15 -15.66 -33.34
C VAL A 9 51.35 -16.76 -32.66
N ASP A 10 51.61 -17.00 -31.38
CA ASP A 10 50.79 -17.90 -30.59
C ASP A 10 49.52 -17.17 -30.14
N MET A 11 48.43 -17.37 -30.88
CA MET A 11 47.14 -16.70 -30.64
C MET A 11 46.36 -17.29 -29.46
N GLU A 12 46.77 -18.46 -28.97
CA GLU A 12 46.12 -19.14 -27.86
C GLU A 12 46.22 -18.32 -26.55
N LYS A 13 47.35 -17.62 -26.37
CA LYS A 13 47.59 -16.71 -25.24
C LYS A 13 46.68 -15.48 -25.23
N ARG A 14 46.13 -15.08 -26.39
CA ARG A 14 45.29 -13.88 -26.53
C ARG A 14 43.80 -14.20 -26.48
N LYS A 15 43.41 -15.48 -26.54
CA LYS A 15 42.01 -15.91 -26.52
C LYS A 15 41.25 -15.43 -25.28
N SER A 16 41.90 -15.46 -24.11
CA SER A 16 41.31 -14.94 -22.87
C SER A 16 41.05 -13.43 -22.94
N LEU A 17 41.98 -12.66 -23.53
CA LEU A 17 41.80 -11.22 -23.71
C LEU A 17 40.62 -10.91 -24.63
N PHE A 18 40.47 -11.64 -25.75
CA PHE A 18 39.32 -11.47 -26.64
C PHE A 18 37.99 -11.84 -25.95
N PHE A 19 37.98 -12.87 -25.11
CA PHE A 19 36.82 -13.22 -24.31
C PHE A 19 36.46 -12.12 -23.29
N GLN A 20 37.47 -11.57 -22.60
CA GLN A 20 37.26 -10.46 -21.65
C GLN A 20 36.74 -9.19 -22.33
N ILE A 21 37.25 -8.87 -23.53
CA ILE A 21 36.77 -7.73 -24.32
C ILE A 21 35.32 -7.93 -24.75
N GLY A 22 34.96 -9.14 -25.21
CA GLY A 22 33.58 -9.49 -25.54
C GLY A 22 32.65 -9.38 -24.33
N LEU A 23 33.11 -9.84 -23.17
CA LEU A 23 32.36 -9.73 -21.91
C LEU A 23 32.13 -8.26 -21.53
N LEU A 24 33.16 -7.43 -21.56
CA LEU A 24 33.05 -6.00 -21.26
C LEU A 24 32.10 -5.30 -22.24
N PHE A 25 32.18 -5.63 -23.52
CA PHE A 25 31.29 -5.10 -24.55
C PHE A 25 29.83 -5.51 -24.32
N SER A 26 29.57 -6.79 -24.02
CA SER A 26 28.21 -7.25 -23.71
C SER A 26 27.61 -6.54 -22.49
N LEU A 27 28.43 -6.31 -21.46
CA LEU A 27 27.98 -5.62 -20.25
C LEU A 27 27.65 -4.15 -20.55
N ALA A 28 28.46 -3.48 -21.36
CA ALA A 28 28.19 -2.12 -21.81
C ALA A 28 26.88 -2.03 -22.60
N VAL A 29 26.63 -2.96 -23.52
CA VAL A 29 25.37 -2.99 -24.30
C VAL A 29 24.15 -3.17 -23.39
N VAL A 30 24.23 -4.05 -22.39
CA VAL A 30 23.15 -4.26 -21.41
C VAL A 30 22.89 -3.00 -20.59
N LEU A 31 23.94 -2.33 -20.12
CA LEU A 31 23.80 -1.07 -19.39
C LEU A 31 23.15 0.01 -20.24
N ILE A 32 23.58 0.17 -21.50
CA ILE A 32 22.96 1.11 -22.45
C ILE A 32 21.49 0.76 -22.68
N ALA A 33 21.15 -0.52 -22.83
CA ALA A 33 19.77 -0.95 -23.03
C ALA A 33 18.87 -0.63 -21.82
N PHE A 34 19.39 -0.70 -20.60
CA PHE A 34 18.66 -0.30 -19.39
C PHE A 34 18.58 1.22 -19.20
N GLU A 35 19.64 1.96 -19.55
CA GLU A 35 19.61 3.42 -19.57
C GLU A 35 18.75 3.97 -20.70
N TRP A 36 18.48 3.17 -21.74
CA TRP A 36 17.64 3.60 -22.85
C TRP A 36 16.23 3.85 -22.34
N LYS A 37 15.92 5.14 -22.19
CA LYS A 37 14.63 5.61 -21.72
C LYS A 37 13.58 5.27 -22.77
N GLN A 38 12.82 4.21 -22.54
CA GLN A 38 11.65 3.92 -23.35
C GLN A 38 10.55 4.89 -22.91
N TYR A 39 10.44 6.01 -23.64
CA TYR A 39 9.27 6.87 -23.52
C TYR A 39 8.06 6.05 -23.89
N ASP A 40 7.16 6.00 -22.92
CA ASP A 40 6.02 5.13 -22.86
C ASP A 40 4.96 5.57 -23.88
N LEU A 41 5.20 5.24 -25.15
CA LEU A 41 4.12 5.13 -26.14
C LEU A 41 3.41 3.76 -26.01
N SER A 42 3.89 2.89 -25.10
CA SER A 42 3.30 1.58 -24.83
C SER A 42 2.16 1.63 -23.80
N THR A 43 2.06 2.68 -22.97
CA THR A 43 0.90 2.93 -22.11
C THR A 43 -0.30 3.49 -22.86
N ALA A 44 -0.15 3.84 -24.14
CA ALA A 44 -1.31 4.10 -25.00
C ALA A 44 -2.14 2.81 -25.27
N SER A 45 -1.64 1.63 -24.90
CA SER A 45 -2.31 0.35 -25.13
C SER A 45 -2.31 -0.58 -23.89
N LEU A 46 -2.32 -0.04 -22.67
CA LEU A 46 -2.80 -0.78 -21.49
C LEU A 46 -4.28 -0.50 -21.25
N GLY A 47 -5.06 -0.45 -22.33
CA GLY A 47 -6.47 -0.05 -22.31
C GLY A 47 -6.64 1.42 -21.93
N SER A 48 -7.59 2.10 -22.57
CA SER A 48 -8.18 3.24 -21.89
C SER A 48 -8.80 2.70 -20.61
N LEU A 49 -8.16 2.92 -19.45
CA LEU A 49 -8.91 2.99 -18.21
C LEU A 49 -9.84 4.19 -18.38
N GLN A 50 -10.99 3.94 -18.99
CA GLN A 50 -12.18 4.73 -18.75
C GLN A 50 -12.44 4.52 -17.27
N VAL A 51 -11.81 5.36 -16.46
CA VAL A 51 -12.34 5.73 -15.16
C VAL A 51 -13.67 6.38 -15.52
N GLU A 52 -14.70 5.54 -15.66
CA GLU A 52 -16.08 5.98 -15.51
C GLU A 52 -16.03 6.76 -14.21
N ASN A 53 -16.28 8.06 -14.31
CA ASN A 53 -16.34 8.94 -13.16
C ASN A 53 -17.53 8.45 -12.35
N GLU A 54 -17.30 7.40 -11.54
CA GLU A 54 -18.25 6.89 -10.55
C GLU A 54 -18.69 8.12 -9.79
N GLU A 55 -19.97 8.49 -9.94
CA GLU A 55 -20.55 9.59 -9.19
C GLU A 55 -20.21 9.30 -7.73
N GLU A 56 -19.44 10.18 -7.08
CA GLU A 56 -19.10 10.02 -5.66
C GLU A 56 -20.44 9.96 -4.90
N GLU A 57 -20.90 8.75 -4.59
CA GLU A 57 -22.13 8.54 -3.84
C GLU A 57 -21.86 9.03 -2.42
N LEU A 58 -22.27 10.28 -2.15
CA LEU A 58 -22.13 10.91 -0.85
C LEU A 58 -22.87 10.07 0.18
N ILE A 59 -22.11 9.30 0.99
CA ILE A 59 -22.67 8.59 2.13
C ILE A 59 -23.39 9.59 3.05
N PRO A 60 -24.61 9.28 3.52
CA PRO A 60 -25.33 10.18 4.41
C PRO A 60 -24.51 10.39 5.70
N ILE A 61 -24.32 11.66 6.09
CA ILE A 61 -23.67 11.98 7.36
C ILE A 61 -24.49 11.38 8.51
N THR A 62 -23.83 10.63 9.39
CA THR A 62 -24.46 10.08 10.58
C THR A 62 -24.77 11.21 11.55
N GLN A 63 -26.07 11.49 11.76
CA GLN A 63 -26.49 12.46 12.77
C GLN A 63 -26.43 11.81 14.16
N SER A 64 -25.45 12.20 14.96
CA SER A 64 -25.42 11.84 16.39
C SER A 64 -26.48 12.66 17.11
N THR A 65 -27.64 12.06 17.38
CA THR A 65 -28.63 12.66 18.28
C THR A 65 -28.17 12.48 19.72
N PRO A 66 -28.23 13.53 20.56
CA PRO A 66 -27.92 13.37 21.98
C PRO A 66 -28.90 12.35 22.59
N PRO A 67 -28.45 11.51 23.54
CA PRO A 67 -29.32 10.54 24.17
C PRO A 67 -30.54 11.25 24.78
N PRO A 68 -31.73 10.64 24.73
CA PRO A 68 -32.93 11.24 25.28
C PRO A 68 -32.71 11.57 26.77
N PRO A 69 -33.30 12.68 27.26
CA PRO A 69 -33.15 13.06 28.66
C PRO A 69 -33.62 11.91 29.57
N PRO A 70 -32.93 11.70 30.72
CA PRO A 70 -33.28 10.62 31.62
C PRO A 70 -34.74 10.75 32.07
N PRO A 71 -35.47 9.64 32.23
CA PRO A 71 -36.85 9.68 32.66
C PRO A 71 -36.98 10.36 34.03
N PRO A 72 -38.07 11.12 34.26
CA PRO A 72 -38.30 11.78 35.53
C PRO A 72 -38.33 10.75 36.67
N PRO A 73 -37.75 11.07 37.84
CA PRO A 73 -37.73 10.16 38.97
C PRO A 73 -39.16 9.80 39.38
N PRO A 74 -39.40 8.53 39.79
CA PRO A 74 -40.73 8.10 40.19
C PRO A 74 -41.22 8.96 41.36
N PRO A 75 -42.51 9.33 41.37
CA PRO A 75 -43.08 10.09 42.48
C PRO A 75 -42.85 9.31 43.77
N GLN A 76 -42.19 9.96 44.73
CA GLN A 76 -42.04 9.39 46.07
C GLN A 76 -43.44 9.25 46.65
N THR A 77 -43.93 8.02 46.75
CA THR A 77 -45.17 7.73 47.46
C THR A 77 -44.87 7.90 48.95
N THR A 78 -45.02 9.10 49.48
CA THR A 78 -45.21 9.31 50.92
C THR A 78 -46.56 8.73 51.31
N VAL A 79 -46.64 7.40 51.40
CA VAL A 79 -47.60 6.74 52.28
C VAL A 79 -47.00 6.88 53.67
N ILE A 80 -47.33 7.98 54.35
CA ILE A 80 -47.18 8.06 55.79
C ILE A 80 -48.55 7.67 56.33
N GLU A 81 -48.72 6.37 56.60
CA GLU A 81 -49.77 5.89 57.49
C GLU A 81 -49.39 6.36 58.89
N ILE A 82 -49.89 7.54 59.27
CA ILE A 82 -49.80 8.01 60.65
C ILE A 82 -50.83 7.18 61.41
N VAL A 83 -50.38 6.05 61.94
CA VAL A 83 -51.11 5.34 62.99
C VAL A 83 -51.01 6.22 64.24
N GLU A 84 -52.12 6.85 64.62
CA GLU A 84 -52.28 7.47 65.94
C GLU A 84 -52.17 6.35 66.99
N ASP A 85 -50.98 6.20 67.57
CA ASP A 85 -50.78 5.30 68.70
C ASP A 85 -51.15 6.04 70.00
N GLU A 86 -52.23 5.57 70.60
CA GLU A 86 -52.75 6.02 71.88
C GLU A 86 -51.72 5.79 73.01
N LYS A 87 -51.32 6.87 73.68
CA LYS A 87 -50.92 6.77 75.11
C LYS A 87 -51.37 7.97 75.94
N LYS A 88 -52.63 7.84 76.35
CA LYS A 88 -53.27 8.36 77.56
C LYS A 88 -52.33 8.47 78.77
N LYS A 89 -52.31 9.66 79.41
CA LYS A 89 -52.40 9.94 80.88
C LYS A 89 -51.56 11.17 81.26
N GLU A 90 -52.22 12.32 81.43
CA GLU A 90 -52.39 13.01 82.73
C GLU A 90 -53.50 14.05 82.59
#